data_AF-A0A432KDI8-F1
#
_entry.id   AF-A0A432KDI8-F1
#
_cell.length_a   1.000
_cell.length_b   1.000
_cell.length_c   1.000
_cell.angle_alpha   90.00
_cell.angle_beta   90.00
_cell.angle_gamma   90.00
#
_symmetry.space_group_name_H-M   'P 1'
#
loop_
_entity.id
_entity.type
_entity.pdbx_description
1 polymer ?
#
loop_
_entity_poly.entity_id
_entity_poly.type
_entity_poly.pdbx_seq_one_letter_code
_entity_poly.pdbx_strand_id
1 'polypeptide(L)'
;MEQMQEQPIHWDNHRTNLNLTFIFALVVAVIGILGQPVLFVLGIGVAIYSWLTNPKQYLIYRDALVIIYGKPRIKSYPFQDISHLETLSLPMGERLRVRMVNGRRLLLLTKDTDTFRAKLDEALDAFHGEQRGSDYSSGNGSESSRIIEPGIPSEVEPEIPPESSMGESSSENDDVPY
;
A
#
# COMPACT_ATOMS: atom_id res chain seq x y z
N MET A 1 -16.04 20.41 -8.91
CA MET A 1 -15.09 20.68 -7.82
C MET A 1 -13.71 20.39 -8.37
N GLU A 2 -12.95 21.42 -8.67
CA GLU A 2 -11.56 21.30 -9.12
C GLU A 2 -10.74 20.91 -7.89
N GLN A 3 -10.33 19.64 -7.80
CA GLN A 3 -9.31 19.24 -6.84
C GLN A 3 -8.04 19.99 -7.23
N MET A 4 -7.54 20.82 -6.31
CA MET A 4 -6.23 21.44 -6.39
C MET A 4 -5.25 20.32 -6.77
N GLN A 5 -4.68 20.39 -7.98
CA GLN A 5 -3.78 19.35 -8.47
C GLN A 5 -2.49 19.41 -7.66
N GLU A 6 -2.45 18.74 -6.52
CA GLU A 6 -1.19 18.36 -5.91
C GLU A 6 -0.39 17.58 -6.96
N GLN A 7 0.84 18.01 -7.21
CA GLN A 7 1.69 17.33 -8.16
C GLN A 7 2.17 16.03 -7.53
N PRO A 8 2.13 14.89 -8.25
CA PRO A 8 2.65 13.65 -7.73
C PRO A 8 4.15 13.79 -7.47
N ILE A 9 4.62 13.31 -6.31
CA ILE A 9 6.04 13.30 -5.93
C ILE A 9 6.84 12.43 -6.91
N HIS A 10 6.25 11.31 -7.31
CA HIS A 10 6.81 10.42 -8.30
C HIS A 10 5.70 9.71 -9.08
N TRP A 11 5.96 9.39 -10.34
CA TRP A 11 5.04 8.62 -11.16
C TRP A 11 5.83 7.63 -12.00
N ASP A 12 5.26 6.44 -12.17
CA ASP A 12 5.80 5.43 -13.08
C ASP A 12 4.68 4.79 -13.90
N ASN A 13 5.04 4.32 -15.09
CA ASN A 13 4.14 3.63 -15.99
C ASN A 13 4.05 2.15 -15.62
N HIS A 14 3.00 1.51 -16.11
CA HIS A 14 2.94 0.06 -16.09
C HIS A 14 4.08 -0.55 -16.91
N ARG A 15 4.67 -1.65 -16.41
CA ARG A 15 5.81 -2.35 -17.02
C ARG A 15 5.64 -2.60 -18.52
N THR A 16 4.40 -2.86 -18.95
CA THR A 16 4.08 -3.09 -20.35
C THR A 16 3.02 -2.10 -20.80
N ASN A 17 3.35 -1.27 -21.79
CA ASN A 17 2.41 -0.34 -22.41
C ASN A 17 1.53 -1.00 -23.49
N LEU A 18 1.88 -2.21 -23.91
CA LEU A 18 1.20 -2.97 -24.96
C LEU A 18 0.26 -4.01 -24.35
N ASN A 19 -1.04 -3.76 -24.47
CA ASN A 19 -2.06 -4.73 -24.08
C ASN A 19 -2.39 -5.61 -25.30
N LEU A 20 -1.75 -6.78 -25.40
CA LEU A 20 -1.92 -7.70 -26.52
C LEU A 20 -3.40 -8.09 -26.72
N THR A 21 -4.15 -8.30 -25.63
CA THR A 21 -5.58 -8.60 -25.66
C THR A 21 -6.38 -7.48 -26.29
N PHE A 22 -6.05 -6.22 -25.97
CA PHE A 22 -6.68 -5.06 -26.59
C PHE A 22 -6.40 -4.99 -28.10
N ILE A 23 -5.14 -5.21 -28.50
CA ILE A 23 -4.74 -5.19 -29.92
C ILE A 23 -5.45 -6.31 -30.68
N PHE A 24 -5.43 -7.53 -30.14
CA PHE A 24 -6.11 -8.68 -30.73
C PHE A 24 -7.62 -8.44 -30.87
N ALA A 25 -8.26 -7.90 -29.83
CA ALA A 25 -9.68 -7.58 -29.86
C ALA A 25 -10.02 -6.53 -30.94
N LEU A 26 -9.13 -5.57 -31.19
CA LEU A 26 -9.28 -4.59 -32.27
C LEU A 26 -9.20 -5.28 -33.65
N VAL A 27 -8.26 -6.20 -33.86
CA VAL A 27 -8.18 -6.99 -35.10
C VAL A 27 -9.45 -7.80 -35.33
N VAL A 28 -9.95 -8.48 -34.29
CA VAL A 28 -11.23 -9.24 -34.36
C VAL A 28 -12.39 -8.31 -34.70
N ALA A 29 -12.43 -7.11 -34.13
CA ALA A 29 -13.46 -6.13 -34.45
C ALA A 29 -13.43 -5.71 -35.92
N VAL A 30 -12.25 -5.47 -36.48
CA VAL A 30 -12.06 -5.12 -37.91
C VAL A 30 -12.51 -6.26 -38.82
N ILE A 31 -12.18 -7.51 -38.48
CA ILE A 31 -12.67 -8.69 -39.23
C ILE A 31 -14.20 -8.75 -39.19
N GLY A 32 -14.81 -8.41 -38.05
CA GLY A 32 -16.27 -8.36 -37.92
C GLY A 32 -16.95 -7.38 -38.87
N ILE A 33 -16.31 -6.27 -39.21
CA ILE A 33 -16.82 -5.28 -40.19
C ILE A 33 -16.93 -5.91 -41.59
N LEU A 34 -16.07 -6.87 -41.94
CA LEU A 34 -16.02 -7.50 -43.27
C LEU A 34 -17.11 -8.55 -43.53
N GLY A 35 -18.06 -8.74 -42.60
CA GLY A 35 -19.23 -9.60 -42.83
C GLY A 35 -19.67 -10.45 -41.64
N GLN A 36 -19.06 -10.28 -40.46
CA GLN A 36 -19.40 -11.05 -39.26
C GLN A 36 -19.72 -10.10 -38.08
N PRO A 37 -20.95 -9.54 -38.02
CA PRO A 37 -21.29 -8.50 -37.04
C PRO A 37 -21.15 -8.95 -35.58
N VAL A 38 -21.29 -10.25 -35.31
CA VAL A 38 -21.07 -10.82 -33.97
C VAL A 38 -19.62 -10.62 -33.52
N LEU A 39 -18.64 -10.78 -34.41
CA LEU A 39 -17.22 -10.56 -34.09
C LEU A 39 -16.91 -9.09 -33.84
N PHE A 40 -17.61 -8.18 -34.53
CA PHE A 40 -17.47 -6.75 -34.27
C PHE A 40 -17.90 -6.39 -32.84
N VAL A 41 -19.09 -6.85 -32.43
CA VAL A 41 -19.60 -6.61 -31.07
C VAL A 41 -18.70 -7.25 -30.03
N LEU A 42 -18.27 -8.49 -30.25
CA LEU A 42 -17.37 -9.20 -29.34
C LEU A 42 -16.01 -8.51 -29.22
N GLY A 43 -15.40 -8.14 -30.35
CA GLY A 43 -14.11 -7.46 -30.40
C GLY A 43 -14.14 -6.11 -29.68
N ILE A 44 -15.18 -5.29 -29.92
CA ILE A 44 -15.35 -4.02 -29.20
C ILE A 44 -15.56 -4.26 -27.71
N GLY A 45 -16.42 -5.21 -27.34
CA GLY A 45 -16.69 -5.53 -25.93
C GLY A 45 -15.42 -5.90 -25.16
N VAL A 46 -14.61 -6.79 -25.74
CA VAL A 46 -13.33 -7.20 -25.15
C VAL A 46 -12.32 -6.04 -25.12
N ALA A 47 -12.25 -5.23 -26.17
CA ALA A 47 -11.37 -4.07 -26.21
C ALA A 47 -11.70 -3.05 -25.11
N ILE A 48 -12.99 -2.69 -24.94
CA ILE A 48 -13.44 -1.78 -23.88
C ILE A 48 -13.15 -2.37 -22.50
N TYR A 49 -13.49 -3.64 -22.29
CA TYR A 49 -13.25 -4.32 -21.02
C TYR A 49 -11.76 -4.30 -20.66
N SER A 50 -10.91 -4.73 -21.60
CA SER A 50 -9.47 -4.74 -21.44
C SER A 50 -8.91 -3.34 -21.17
N TRP A 51 -9.40 -2.30 -21.87
CA TRP A 51 -8.98 -0.93 -21.62
C TRP A 51 -9.34 -0.43 -20.21
N LEU A 52 -10.53 -0.79 -19.70
CA LEU A 52 -11.03 -0.34 -18.41
C LEU A 52 -10.40 -1.07 -17.20
N THR A 53 -10.03 -2.34 -17.36
CA THR A 53 -9.54 -3.16 -16.25
C THR A 53 -8.03 -3.15 -16.07
N ASN A 54 -7.27 -2.74 -17.08
CA ASN A 54 -5.81 -2.77 -17.01
C ASN A 54 -5.23 -1.48 -16.40
N PRO A 55 -4.27 -1.59 -15.45
CA PRO A 55 -3.57 -0.44 -14.88
C PRO A 55 -2.64 0.16 -15.94
N LYS A 56 -2.51 1.50 -15.92
CA LYS A 56 -1.68 2.25 -16.88
C LYS A 56 -0.55 2.99 -16.22
N GLN A 57 -0.84 3.63 -15.10
CA GLN A 57 0.10 4.53 -14.43
C GLN A 57 -0.10 4.44 -12.92
N TYR A 58 1.00 4.59 -12.20
CA TYR A 58 1.07 4.64 -10.76
C TYR A 58 1.64 5.99 -10.35
N LEU A 59 0.99 6.65 -9.40
CA LEU A 59 1.35 7.98 -8.93
C LEU A 59 1.46 7.93 -7.42
N ILE A 60 2.57 8.45 -6.92
CA ILE A 60 2.85 8.57 -5.50
C ILE A 60 2.59 10.03 -5.11
N TYR A 61 1.62 10.24 -4.24
CA TYR A 61 1.34 11.51 -3.59
C TYR A 61 1.94 11.52 -2.19
N ARG A 62 1.80 12.63 -1.48
CA ARG A 62 2.31 12.78 -0.11
C ARG A 62 1.59 11.88 0.90
N ASP A 63 0.30 11.64 0.67
CA ASP A 63 -0.61 10.96 1.60
C ASP A 63 -1.25 9.70 1.01
N ALA A 64 -1.08 9.45 -0.29
CA ALA A 64 -1.75 8.36 -0.98
C ALA A 64 -0.98 7.82 -2.19
N LEU A 65 -1.19 6.54 -2.46
CA LEU A 65 -0.82 5.88 -3.71
C LEU A 65 -2.04 5.89 -4.65
N VAL A 66 -1.91 6.48 -5.82
CA VAL A 66 -2.97 6.52 -6.82
C VAL A 66 -2.62 5.65 -8.01
N ILE A 67 -3.59 4.83 -8.43
CA ILE A 67 -3.48 3.97 -9.61
C ILE A 67 -4.50 4.44 -10.64
N ILE A 68 -3.99 4.80 -11.83
CA ILE A 68 -4.80 5.16 -12.98
C ILE A 68 -4.99 3.93 -13.86
N TYR A 69 -6.26 3.59 -14.11
CA TYR A 69 -6.68 2.58 -15.09
C TYR A 69 -7.14 3.27 -16.39
N GLY A 70 -7.91 2.59 -17.24
CA GLY A 70 -8.65 3.26 -18.31
C GLY A 70 -9.63 4.31 -17.77
N LYS A 71 -9.69 5.50 -18.38
CA LYS A 71 -10.64 6.56 -17.99
C LYS A 71 -12.07 6.01 -18.04
N PRO A 72 -12.93 6.31 -17.04
CA PRO A 72 -12.74 7.26 -15.92
C PRO A 72 -12.20 6.62 -14.63
N ARG A 73 -11.75 5.36 -14.65
CA ARG A 73 -11.44 4.60 -13.44
C ARG A 73 -10.09 5.01 -12.84
N ILE A 74 -10.13 5.65 -11.67
CA ILE A 74 -8.97 6.03 -10.86
C ILE A 74 -9.20 5.49 -9.44
N LYS A 75 -8.18 4.89 -8.83
CA LYS A 75 -8.26 4.42 -7.43
C LYS A 75 -7.15 5.06 -6.60
N SER A 76 -7.54 5.70 -5.51
CA SER A 76 -6.62 6.20 -4.48
C SER A 76 -6.55 5.21 -3.31
N TYR A 77 -5.35 4.99 -2.80
CA TYR A 77 -5.06 4.17 -1.62
C TYR A 77 -4.30 5.04 -0.62
N PRO A 78 -4.99 5.60 0.39
CA PRO A 78 -4.37 6.39 1.44
C PRO A 78 -3.28 5.61 2.19
N PHE A 79 -2.21 6.29 2.58
CA PHE A 79 -1.07 5.68 3.28
C PHE A 79 -1.44 5.13 4.66
N GLN A 80 -2.39 5.75 5.35
CA GLN A 80 -3.01 5.20 6.57
C GLN A 80 -3.57 3.77 6.39
N ASP A 81 -3.95 3.38 5.17
CA ASP A 81 -4.51 2.07 4.87
C ASP A 81 -3.43 1.08 4.41
N ILE A 82 -2.18 1.51 4.25
CA ILE A 82 -1.06 0.68 3.81
C ILE A 82 -0.31 0.18 5.04
N SER A 83 -0.17 -1.14 5.18
CA SER A 83 0.56 -1.73 6.30
C SER A 83 2.04 -1.84 6.01
N HIS A 84 2.41 -2.38 4.85
CA HIS A 84 3.82 -2.59 4.48
C HIS A 84 3.99 -2.92 2.99
N LEU A 85 5.21 -2.75 2.50
CA LEU A 85 5.63 -3.10 1.15
C LEU A 85 6.43 -4.40 1.13
N GLU A 86 5.93 -5.41 0.41
CA GLU A 86 6.65 -6.67 0.15
C GLU A 86 7.20 -6.66 -1.28
N THR A 87 8.46 -7.02 -1.48
CA THR A 87 8.94 -7.39 -2.82
C THR A 87 8.63 -8.86 -3.03
N LEU A 88 7.90 -9.16 -4.11
CA LEU A 88 7.62 -10.51 -4.53
C LEU A 88 8.50 -10.82 -5.75
N SER A 89 9.50 -11.66 -5.57
CA SER A 89 10.31 -12.20 -6.66
C SER A 89 9.54 -13.33 -7.35
N LEU A 90 9.16 -13.11 -8.61
CA LEU A 90 8.58 -14.16 -9.45
C LEU A 90 9.56 -14.53 -10.56
N PRO A 91 9.45 -15.74 -11.15
CA PRO A 91 10.27 -16.14 -12.30
C PRO A 91 10.12 -15.21 -13.52
N MET A 92 9.09 -14.36 -13.55
CA MET A 92 8.81 -13.38 -14.59
C MET A 92 9.28 -11.95 -14.22
N GLY A 93 10.09 -11.81 -13.17
CA GLY A 93 10.62 -10.56 -12.63
C GLY A 93 10.01 -10.15 -11.30
N GLU A 94 10.60 -9.13 -10.68
CA GLU A 94 10.17 -8.59 -9.39
C GLU A 94 8.86 -7.81 -9.50
N ARG A 95 8.01 -7.97 -8.49
CA ARG A 95 6.74 -7.26 -8.36
C ARG A 95 6.64 -6.66 -6.97
N LEU A 96 6.18 -5.42 -6.90
CA LEU A 96 5.93 -4.76 -5.64
C LEU A 96 4.52 -5.12 -5.16
N ARG A 97 4.41 -5.67 -3.96
CA ARG A 97 3.13 -5.99 -3.33
C ARG A 97 2.91 -5.06 -2.15
N VAL A 98 1.89 -4.23 -2.25
CA VAL A 98 1.41 -3.40 -1.14
C VAL A 98 0.42 -4.23 -0.34
N ARG A 99 0.72 -4.49 0.95
CA ARG A 99 -0.26 -5.05 1.86
C ARG A 99 -1.04 -3.90 2.50
N MET A 100 -2.35 -4.01 2.47
CA MET A 100 -3.26 -3.07 3.11
C MET A 100 -3.58 -3.54 4.53
N VAL A 101 -3.94 -2.61 5.42
CA VAL A 101 -4.36 -2.89 6.81
C VAL A 101 -5.59 -3.80 6.86
N ASN A 102 -6.49 -3.71 5.87
CA ASN A 102 -7.67 -4.57 5.75
C ASN A 102 -7.37 -5.99 5.23
N GLY A 103 -6.09 -6.36 5.08
CA GLY A 103 -5.65 -7.66 4.59
C GLY A 103 -5.68 -7.80 3.06
N ARG A 104 -6.23 -6.84 2.32
CA ARG A 104 -6.17 -6.81 0.85
C ARG A 104 -4.72 -6.65 0.41
N ARG A 105 -4.35 -7.30 -0.69
CA ARG A 105 -3.02 -7.22 -1.27
C ARG A 105 -3.13 -6.60 -2.66
N LEU A 106 -2.35 -5.58 -2.92
CA LEU A 106 -2.29 -4.88 -4.19
C LEU A 106 -0.94 -5.18 -4.84
N LEU A 107 -0.97 -5.66 -6.08
CA LEU A 107 0.24 -5.96 -6.85
C LEU A 107 0.49 -4.84 -7.85
N LEU A 108 1.67 -4.25 -7.77
CA LEU A 108 2.15 -3.18 -8.63
C LEU A 108 3.19 -3.76 -9.58
N LEU A 109 3.01 -3.49 -10.86
CA LEU A 109 3.96 -3.84 -11.91
C LEU A 109 4.39 -2.54 -12.59
N THR A 110 5.36 -1.88 -11.99
CA THR A 110 5.94 -0.64 -12.50
C THR A 110 7.06 -0.96 -13.48
N LYS A 111 7.50 0.03 -14.26
CA LYS A 111 8.58 -0.16 -15.22
C LYS A 111 9.92 -0.26 -14.50
N ASP A 112 10.10 0.57 -13.48
CA ASP A 112 11.25 0.58 -12.58
C ASP A 112 10.77 0.26 -11.15
N THR A 113 10.73 -1.04 -10.82
CA THR A 113 10.23 -1.52 -9.53
C THR A 113 11.07 -0.99 -8.37
N ASP A 114 12.38 -0.90 -8.52
CA ASP A 114 13.31 -0.53 -7.46
C ASP A 114 13.19 0.96 -7.12
N THR A 115 13.25 1.83 -8.15
CA THR A 115 13.10 3.27 -7.95
C THR A 115 11.72 3.62 -7.41
N PHE A 116 10.67 2.99 -7.96
CA PHE A 116 9.31 3.23 -7.50
C PHE A 116 9.10 2.77 -6.05
N ARG A 117 9.66 1.61 -5.68
CA ARG A 117 9.62 1.11 -4.30
C ARG A 117 10.32 2.08 -3.36
N ALA A 118 11.55 2.48 -3.66
CA ALA A 118 12.32 3.39 -2.81
C ALA A 118 11.56 4.72 -2.58
N LYS A 119 10.93 5.26 -3.64
CA LYS A 119 10.11 6.47 -3.54
C LYS A 119 8.81 6.27 -2.77
N LEU A 120 8.19 5.10 -2.85
CA LEU A 120 7.00 4.79 -2.07
C LEU A 120 7.32 4.57 -0.59
N ASP A 121 8.42 3.87 -0.29
CA ASP A 121 8.93 3.70 1.07
C ASP A 121 9.30 5.07 1.69
N GLU A 122 10.00 5.94 0.96
CA GLU A 122 10.32 7.33 1.39
C GLU A 122 9.06 8.16 1.70
N ALA A 123 8.04 8.07 0.84
CA ALA A 123 6.78 8.80 1.03
C ALA A 123 5.98 8.27 2.23
N LEU A 124 5.97 6.96 2.45
CA LEU A 124 5.32 6.34 3.62
C LEU A 124 6.01 6.72 4.93
N ASP A 125 7.34 6.72 4.97
CA ASP A 125 8.11 7.13 6.15
C ASP A 125 7.90 8.61 6.47
N ALA A 126 7.92 9.49 5.45
CA ALA A 126 7.62 10.90 5.61
C ALA A 126 6.21 11.12 6.18
N PHE A 127 5.20 10.42 5.66
CA PHE A 127 3.82 10.53 6.15
C PHE A 127 3.68 10.13 7.63
N HIS A 128 4.27 9.00 8.04
CA HIS A 128 4.26 8.58 9.44
C HIS A 128 5.08 9.52 10.35
N GLY A 129 6.18 10.09 9.85
CA GLY A 129 6.98 11.07 10.55
C GLY A 129 6.22 12.38 10.83
N GLU A 130 5.45 12.88 9.86
CA GLU A 130 4.63 14.08 10.03
C GLU A 130 3.52 13.89 11.07
N GLN A 131 2.86 12.73 11.06
CA GLN A 131 1.81 12.41 12.03
C GLN A 131 2.35 12.31 13.47
N ARG A 132 3.61 11.88 13.63
CA ARG A 132 4.29 11.86 14.93
C ARG A 132 4.74 13.26 15.39
N GLY A 133 5.05 14.15 14.45
CA GLY A 133 5.46 15.53 14.73
C GLY A 133 4.32 16.45 15.15
N SER A 134 3.08 16.18 14.74
CA SER A 134 1.91 16.99 15.13
C SER A 134 1.47 16.79 16.59
N ASP A 135 1.76 15.63 17.19
CA ASP A 135 1.33 15.31 18.56
C ASP A 135 2.18 16.00 19.65
N TYR A 136 3.36 16.54 19.31
CA TYR A 136 4.24 17.24 20.25
C TYR A 136 4.08 18.77 20.27
N SER A 137 3.13 19.33 19.52
CA SER A 137 2.94 20.80 19.39
C SER A 137 1.73 21.39 20.14
N SER A 138 1.11 20.66 21.07
CA SER A 138 0.14 21.21 22.03
C SER A 138 0.67 21.08 23.46
N GLY A 139 1.52 22.02 23.86
CA GLY A 139 2.07 22.04 25.20
C GLY A 139 2.95 23.25 25.49
N ASN A 140 2.53 24.46 25.15
CA ASN A 140 3.09 25.63 25.83
C ASN A 140 2.09 26.79 25.92
N GLY A 141 1.70 27.13 27.15
CA GLY A 141 0.87 28.30 27.42
C GLY A 141 0.13 28.24 28.76
N SER A 142 0.88 28.34 29.87
CA SER A 142 0.57 29.24 30.99
C SER A 142 1.49 28.94 32.17
N GLU A 143 2.61 29.66 32.24
CA GLU A 143 3.30 29.94 33.50
C GLU A 143 2.29 30.52 34.49
N SER A 144 1.97 29.77 35.54
CA SER A 144 1.42 30.35 36.78
C SER A 144 2.43 30.08 37.88
N SER A 145 3.30 31.05 38.10
CA SER A 145 4.13 31.16 39.30
C SER A 145 3.24 31.08 40.53
N ARG A 146 3.21 29.90 41.17
CA ARG A 146 2.79 29.75 42.56
C ARG A 146 3.98 29.19 43.34
N ILE A 147 4.65 30.15 43.97
CA ILE A 147 5.51 30.08 45.15
C ILE A 147 5.50 28.69 45.82
N ILE A 148 6.67 28.03 45.83
CA ILE A 148 6.89 26.78 46.56
C ILE A 148 7.27 27.14 48.00
N GLU A 149 6.41 26.76 48.94
CA GLU A 149 6.68 26.72 50.39
C GLU A 149 7.35 25.37 50.72
N PRO A 150 8.45 25.32 51.50
CA PRO A 150 9.19 24.08 51.72
C PRO A 150 8.64 23.31 52.93
N GLY A 151 8.28 22.04 52.75
CA GLY A 151 7.77 21.21 53.85
C GLY A 151 7.79 19.69 53.61
N ILE A 152 8.87 19.06 54.10
CA ILE A 152 8.98 17.68 54.64
C ILE A 152 9.09 16.49 53.65
N PRO A 153 10.13 15.64 53.78
CA PRO A 153 10.33 14.43 52.98
C PRO A 153 9.66 13.20 53.62
N SER A 154 9.23 12.23 52.81
CA SER A 154 8.97 10.85 53.28
C SER A 154 9.28 9.88 52.15
N GLU A 155 10.54 9.45 52.17
CA GLU A 155 10.97 8.05 52.16
C GLU A 155 9.81 7.03 52.26
N VAL A 156 9.69 6.13 51.27
CA VAL A 156 9.58 4.67 51.44
C VAL A 156 9.82 4.02 50.06
N GLU A 157 11.00 3.44 49.88
CA GLU A 157 11.24 2.28 49.03
C GLU A 157 10.69 1.03 49.77
N PRO A 158 10.23 0.00 49.06
CA PRO A 158 10.89 -1.27 49.32
C PRO A 158 11.18 -2.08 48.04
N GLU A 159 12.38 -2.63 48.08
CA GLU A 159 12.94 -3.66 47.22
C GLU A 159 12.09 -4.94 47.14
N ILE A 160 12.39 -5.68 46.06
CA ILE A 160 11.85 -6.93 45.50
C ILE A 160 11.89 -8.10 46.52
N PRO A 161 11.19 -9.23 46.27
CA PRO A 161 12.00 -10.39 45.90
C PRO A 161 11.45 -11.27 44.75
N PRO A 162 12.34 -12.07 44.11
CA PRO A 162 12.05 -12.85 42.91
C PRO A 162 11.70 -14.33 43.19
N GLU A 163 11.33 -15.03 42.12
CA GLU A 163 11.36 -16.49 41.89
C GLU A 163 10.27 -17.41 42.49
N SER A 164 9.57 -18.16 41.62
CA SER A 164 9.72 -19.64 41.50
C SER A 164 8.55 -20.28 40.72
N SER A 165 8.85 -20.97 39.61
CA SER A 165 8.41 -22.36 39.40
C SER A 165 9.08 -22.95 38.16
N MET A 166 10.07 -23.77 38.45
CA MET A 166 10.77 -24.73 37.62
C MET A 166 9.87 -25.96 37.36
N GLY A 167 10.06 -26.67 36.24
CA GLY A 167 9.47 -28.01 35.96
C GLY A 167 8.90 -28.12 34.54
N GLU A 168 9.67 -28.54 33.54
CA GLU A 168 9.85 -29.94 33.08
C GLU A 168 8.60 -30.50 32.35
N SER A 169 8.67 -30.62 31.02
CA SER A 169 8.99 -31.86 30.29
C SER A 169 7.85 -32.89 30.28
N SER A 170 7.29 -33.17 29.09
CA SER A 170 6.76 -34.50 28.80
C SER A 170 6.89 -34.79 27.31
N SER A 171 7.55 -35.92 27.05
CA SER A 171 7.95 -36.50 25.79
C SER A 171 6.87 -37.36 25.13
N GLU A 172 7.18 -37.70 23.88
CA GLU A 172 6.94 -38.99 23.21
C GLU A 172 5.64 -39.20 22.40
N ASN A 173 5.90 -39.71 21.19
CA ASN A 173 5.06 -40.17 20.09
C ASN A 173 3.90 -41.11 20.47
N ASP A 174 2.89 -41.15 19.59
CA ASP A 174 2.33 -42.43 19.16
C ASP A 174 1.88 -42.39 17.68
N ASP A 175 2.44 -43.33 16.91
CA ASP A 175 2.10 -43.78 15.56
C ASP A 175 0.76 -44.51 15.55
N VAL A 176 -0.06 -44.38 14.49
CA VAL A 176 -0.45 -45.52 13.61
C VAL A 176 -1.24 -45.11 12.35
N PRO A 177 -1.12 -45.86 11.23
CA PRO A 177 -1.72 -45.60 9.92
C PRO A 177 -2.98 -46.45 9.64
N TYR A 178 -3.77 -46.08 8.62
CA TYR A 178 -4.17 -46.89 7.44
C TYR A 178 -4.99 -46.04 6.44
#